data_AF-A0A9X3JJD6-F1
#
_entry.id   AF-A0A9X3JJD6-F1
#
_cell.length_a   1.000
_cell.length_b   1.000
_cell.length_c   1.000
_cell.angle_alpha   90.00
_cell.angle_beta   90.00
_cell.angle_gamma   90.00
#
_symmetry.space_group_name_H-M   'P 1'
#
loop_
_entity.id
_entity.type
_entity.pdbx_description
1 polymer ?
#
loop_
_entity_poly.entity_id
_entity_poly.type
_entity_poly.pdbx_seq_one_letter_code
_entity_poly.pdbx_strand_id
1 'polypeptide(L)'
;MSDQAEQDRSSGGHRRPSVAVDTAVLTVDVRNGALGVVQHQRRGEWALPGTFLHEGETLADAVLRSLAEEVGFRGTRPQQLHVFEDTERDDRGWVLCVAHVVLLLAEDVDPVVASRDDVRVLPVDDAVGQPFDHEVIVRLAVDRVRQDYALQPDPAGLLGEAFPLKALQALHDAVAPQPGPGESRPSIDTFRRYMVGKGLIQPTGEFARKERPGAMGKPAELYRRAGDSRDATDVLGIRPVRQERNRAERPVDDAGPARTFGELGAQNVAPAIQRLVDEVGALVPLTLTVMPHYVAVRLVGEERVAAYARPQTLSVGLDPDAAVTVAEDDPDFRLERTSAATHHLHVPAAALDEPARRQVARAVLEQALARIAGAR
;
A
#
# COMPACT_ATOMS: atom_id res chain seq x y z
N MET A 1 56.19 18.27 -7.77
CA MET A 1 55.68 17.32 -8.78
C MET A 1 54.62 16.43 -8.13
N SER A 2 53.62 17.06 -7.51
CA SER A 2 52.53 16.39 -6.81
C SER A 2 51.28 17.11 -7.25
N ASP A 3 50.67 16.67 -8.36
CA ASP A 3 49.30 17.12 -8.71
C ASP A 3 48.62 16.36 -9.87
N GLN A 4 49.05 15.13 -10.21
CA GLN A 4 48.53 14.46 -11.42
C GLN A 4 48.32 12.95 -11.29
N ALA A 5 48.06 12.47 -10.08
CA ALA A 5 47.80 11.04 -9.82
C ALA A 5 46.46 10.78 -9.11
N GLU A 6 45.52 11.73 -9.18
CA GLU A 6 44.20 11.61 -8.52
C GLU A 6 43.01 11.82 -9.48
N GLN A 7 43.23 11.68 -10.78
CA GLN A 7 42.18 11.79 -11.79
C GLN A 7 42.28 10.66 -12.83
N ASP A 8 42.16 9.39 -12.43
CA ASP A 8 41.63 8.35 -13.32
C ASP A 8 41.38 7.00 -12.60
N ARG A 9 40.39 6.96 -11.70
CA ARG A 9 39.75 5.67 -11.37
C ARG A 9 38.42 5.57 -12.09
N SER A 10 38.44 5.77 -13.41
CA SER A 10 37.31 5.47 -14.27
C SER A 10 37.06 3.95 -14.26
N SER A 11 35.96 3.53 -13.64
CA SER A 11 35.45 2.17 -13.74
C SER A 11 35.19 1.85 -15.20
N GLY A 12 36.09 1.04 -15.76
CA GLY A 12 36.31 0.90 -17.20
C GLY A 12 35.24 0.16 -17.99
N GLY A 13 35.21 0.45 -19.29
CA GLY A 13 34.81 -0.44 -20.40
C GLY A 13 33.36 -0.90 -20.52
N HIS A 14 32.55 -0.82 -19.47
CA HIS A 14 31.17 -1.33 -19.49
C HIS A 14 30.19 -0.22 -19.88
N ARG A 15 29.25 -0.53 -20.80
CA ARG A 15 28.10 0.35 -21.05
C ARG A 15 27.30 0.50 -19.75
N ARG A 16 26.73 1.69 -19.52
CA ARG A 16 25.93 2.00 -18.33
C ARG A 16 24.50 2.28 -18.76
N PRO A 17 23.49 1.78 -18.02
CA PRO A 17 22.12 2.21 -18.25
C PRO A 17 21.96 3.67 -17.80
N SER A 18 20.98 4.35 -18.40
CA SER A 18 20.44 5.56 -17.79
C SER A 18 19.57 5.17 -16.59
N VAL A 19 19.56 6.00 -15.55
CA VAL A 19 18.69 5.80 -14.40
C VAL A 19 17.60 6.88 -14.41
N ALA A 20 16.35 6.44 -14.36
CA ALA A 20 15.18 7.30 -14.24
C ALA A 20 14.47 7.07 -12.90
N VAL A 21 13.67 8.03 -12.50
CA VAL A 21 12.71 7.93 -11.39
C VAL A 21 11.33 8.28 -11.91
N ASP A 22 10.34 7.50 -11.55
CA ASP A 22 8.92 7.78 -11.81
C ASP A 22 8.17 7.71 -10.47
N THR A 23 7.25 8.65 -10.24
CA THR A 23 6.58 8.79 -8.93
C THR A 23 5.07 8.66 -9.05
N ALA A 24 4.49 7.64 -8.41
CA ALA A 24 3.06 7.58 -8.15
C ALA A 24 2.72 8.55 -7.02
N VAL A 25 2.21 9.73 -7.35
CA VAL A 25 1.63 10.65 -6.37
C VAL A 25 0.19 10.26 -6.13
N LEU A 26 -0.06 9.52 -5.05
CA LEU A 26 -1.40 9.12 -4.64
C LEU A 26 -2.04 10.23 -3.80
N THR A 27 -3.32 10.48 -4.03
CA THR A 27 -4.11 11.47 -3.32
C THR A 27 -5.19 10.77 -2.50
N VAL A 28 -5.29 11.09 -1.22
CA VAL A 28 -6.35 10.58 -0.35
C VAL A 28 -7.46 11.61 -0.27
N ASP A 29 -8.62 11.28 -0.85
CA ASP A 29 -9.83 12.06 -0.69
C ASP A 29 -10.66 11.50 0.46
N VAL A 30 -10.43 12.04 1.66
CA VAL A 30 -11.17 11.66 2.87
C VAL A 30 -12.65 12.08 2.84
N ARG A 31 -13.03 13.03 1.96
CA ARG A 31 -14.43 13.49 1.84
C ARG A 31 -15.26 12.49 1.06
N ASN A 32 -14.69 11.96 -0.02
CA ASN A 32 -15.33 10.97 -0.89
C ASN A 32 -14.93 9.53 -0.57
N GLY A 33 -13.96 9.32 0.32
CA GLY A 33 -13.49 8.00 0.72
C GLY A 33 -12.78 7.27 -0.42
N ALA A 34 -11.90 7.94 -1.17
CA ALA A 34 -11.28 7.38 -2.36
C ALA A 34 -9.78 7.71 -2.47
N LEU A 35 -9.06 6.87 -3.24
CA LEU A 35 -7.71 7.14 -3.71
C LEU A 35 -7.74 7.67 -5.14
N GLY A 36 -6.95 8.69 -5.40
CA GLY A 36 -6.62 9.17 -6.73
C GLY A 36 -5.12 9.10 -7.00
N VAL A 37 -4.74 9.33 -8.26
CA VAL A 37 -3.36 9.47 -8.70
C VAL A 37 -3.19 10.74 -9.53
N VAL A 38 -2.13 11.48 -9.27
CA VAL A 38 -1.77 12.67 -10.05
C VAL A 38 -1.06 12.26 -11.33
N GLN A 39 -1.49 12.84 -12.44
CA GLN A 39 -0.82 12.76 -13.73
C GLN A 39 -0.57 14.16 -14.27
N HIS A 40 0.44 14.28 -15.13
CA HIS A 40 0.69 15.49 -15.88
C HIS A 40 0.79 15.23 -17.39
N GLN A 41 0.56 16.27 -18.19
CA GLN A 41 0.74 16.22 -19.64
C GLN A 41 2.23 16.23 -19.98
N ARG A 42 2.65 15.20 -20.73
CA ARG A 42 4.01 15.04 -21.22
C ARG A 42 3.95 14.60 -22.67
N ARG A 43 4.38 15.48 -23.59
CA ARG A 43 4.40 15.23 -25.04
C ARG A 43 3.04 14.78 -25.63
N GLY A 44 1.93 15.27 -25.07
CA GLY A 44 0.57 14.97 -25.53
C GLY A 44 -0.08 13.77 -24.85
N GLU A 45 0.62 13.12 -23.92
CA GLU A 45 0.11 11.97 -23.16
C GLU A 45 0.07 12.29 -21.66
N TRP A 46 -0.79 11.59 -20.94
CA TRP A 46 -0.86 11.69 -19.48
C TRP A 46 0.09 10.68 -18.85
N ALA A 47 1.01 11.17 -18.02
CA ALA A 47 2.08 10.38 -17.43
C ALA A 47 2.22 10.65 -15.92
N LEU A 48 2.89 9.73 -15.22
CA LEU A 48 3.40 9.99 -13.88
C LEU A 48 4.55 11.00 -13.95
N PRO A 49 4.72 11.85 -12.92
CA PRO A 49 5.90 12.69 -12.79
C PRO A 49 7.16 11.82 -12.76
N GLY A 50 8.15 12.15 -13.60
CA GLY A 50 9.36 11.37 -13.70
C GLY A 50 10.48 12.03 -14.50
N THR A 51 11.72 11.75 -14.09
CA THR A 51 12.91 12.40 -14.64
C THR A 51 14.11 11.47 -14.64
N PHE A 52 15.14 11.81 -15.41
CA PHE A 52 16.43 11.12 -15.33
C PHE A 52 17.23 11.64 -14.15
N LEU A 53 18.01 10.74 -13.54
CA LEU A 53 18.94 11.07 -12.48
C LEU A 53 20.13 11.86 -13.05
N HIS A 54 20.46 13.00 -12.43
CA HIS A 54 21.65 13.76 -12.79
C HIS A 54 22.91 13.26 -12.04
N GLU A 55 24.08 13.55 -12.59
CA GLU A 55 25.34 13.24 -11.91
C GLU A 55 25.44 14.00 -10.57
N GLY A 56 25.78 13.29 -9.50
CA GLY A 56 25.88 13.84 -8.15
C GLY A 56 24.55 14.04 -7.41
N GLU A 57 23.42 13.68 -8.03
CA GLU A 57 22.07 13.77 -7.45
C GLU A 57 21.66 12.44 -6.78
N THR A 58 20.91 12.49 -5.68
CA THR A 58 20.29 11.28 -5.11
C THR A 58 18.95 10.98 -5.79
N LEU A 59 18.47 9.73 -5.70
CA LEU A 59 17.15 9.36 -6.22
C LEU A 59 16.03 10.21 -5.60
N ALA A 60 16.12 10.48 -4.29
CA ALA A 60 15.16 11.32 -3.59
C ALA A 60 15.18 12.77 -4.11
N ASP A 61 16.37 13.32 -4.37
CA ASP A 61 16.50 14.67 -4.95
C ASP A 61 15.90 14.74 -6.35
N ALA A 62 16.14 13.72 -7.19
CA ALA A 62 15.56 13.64 -8.52
C ALA A 62 14.03 13.57 -8.48
N VAL A 63 13.46 12.79 -7.57
CA VAL A 63 12.00 12.73 -7.35
C VAL A 63 11.47 14.09 -6.92
N LEU A 64 12.07 14.72 -5.91
CA LEU A 64 11.64 16.02 -5.39
C LEU A 64 11.72 17.12 -6.46
N ARG A 65 12.76 17.09 -7.31
CA ARG A 65 12.91 17.97 -8.46
C ARG A 65 11.80 17.76 -9.48
N SER A 66 11.56 16.50 -9.90
CA SER A 66 10.49 16.15 -10.85
C SER A 66 9.14 16.63 -10.35
N LEU A 67 8.82 16.37 -9.08
CA LEU A 67 7.56 16.80 -8.47
C LEU A 67 7.41 18.31 -8.44
N ALA A 68 8.48 19.05 -8.13
CA ALA A 68 8.45 20.51 -8.10
C ALA A 68 8.30 21.13 -9.51
N GLU A 69 8.94 20.54 -10.52
CA GLU A 69 8.92 21.04 -11.90
C GLU A 69 7.63 20.67 -12.63
N GLU A 70 7.21 19.41 -12.56
CA GLU A 70 6.14 18.86 -13.40
C GLU A 70 4.76 19.07 -12.78
N VAL A 71 4.62 18.94 -11.47
CA VAL A 71 3.34 19.03 -10.76
C VAL A 71 3.30 20.10 -9.66
N GLY A 72 4.41 20.80 -9.39
CA GLY A 72 4.47 21.90 -8.43
C GLY A 72 4.45 21.49 -6.95
N PHE A 73 4.54 20.21 -6.61
CA PHE A 73 4.53 19.75 -5.22
C PHE A 73 5.91 19.89 -4.57
N ARG A 74 5.92 20.31 -3.30
CA ARG A 74 7.15 20.54 -2.50
C ARG A 74 6.99 20.00 -1.09
N GLY A 75 8.10 19.67 -0.43
CA GLY A 75 8.09 19.20 0.96
C GLY A 75 7.50 17.80 1.15
N THR A 76 7.42 17.02 0.08
CA THR A 76 6.92 15.65 0.10
C THR A 76 7.97 14.68 0.64
N ARG A 77 7.53 13.48 1.04
CA ARG A 77 8.41 12.41 1.52
C ARG A 77 8.28 11.21 0.59
N PRO A 78 9.12 11.10 -0.45
CA PRO A 78 9.06 9.97 -1.36
C PRO A 78 9.53 8.69 -0.67
N GLN A 79 8.83 7.60 -0.92
CA GLN A 79 9.23 6.25 -0.53
C GLN A 79 9.55 5.45 -1.79
N GLN A 80 10.70 4.78 -1.81
CA GLN A 80 11.06 3.92 -2.93
C GLN A 80 10.19 2.67 -2.94
N LEU A 81 9.63 2.32 -4.10
CA LEU A 81 8.76 1.15 -4.29
C LEU A 81 9.54 -0.04 -4.85
N HIS A 82 10.12 0.13 -6.03
CA HIS A 82 10.68 -0.96 -6.83
C HIS A 82 11.67 -0.43 -7.87
N VAL A 83 12.55 -1.31 -8.34
CA VAL A 83 13.46 -1.03 -9.46
C VAL A 83 12.97 -1.84 -10.66
N PHE A 84 12.58 -1.15 -11.72
CA PHE A 84 12.22 -1.72 -13.00
C PHE A 84 13.47 -1.82 -13.87
N GLU A 85 13.79 -3.05 -14.26
CA GLU A 85 15.07 -3.42 -14.86
C GLU A 85 14.95 -4.10 -16.23
N ASP A 86 13.72 -4.27 -16.73
CA ASP A 86 13.47 -4.79 -18.07
C ASP A 86 14.11 -3.86 -19.12
N THR A 87 15.00 -4.43 -19.95
CA THR A 87 15.75 -3.69 -20.96
C THR A 87 14.90 -3.21 -22.12
N GLU A 88 13.70 -3.75 -22.31
CA GLU A 88 12.78 -3.40 -23.39
C GLU A 88 11.65 -2.45 -22.95
N ARG A 89 11.62 -2.05 -21.67
CA ARG A 89 10.54 -1.21 -21.12
C ARG A 89 10.48 0.21 -21.68
N ASP A 90 11.61 0.71 -22.21
CA ASP A 90 11.79 2.10 -22.60
C ASP A 90 12.33 2.20 -24.03
N ASP A 91 11.56 2.85 -24.91
CA ASP A 91 11.90 3.04 -26.31
C ASP A 91 13.13 3.95 -26.52
N ARG A 92 13.55 4.67 -25.47
CA ARG A 92 14.74 5.54 -25.48
C ARG A 92 16.04 4.78 -25.24
N GLY A 93 15.99 3.49 -24.87
CA GLY A 93 17.15 2.61 -24.74
C GLY A 93 17.25 1.90 -23.39
N TRP A 94 18.47 1.54 -22.98
CA TRP A 94 18.70 0.83 -21.71
C TRP A 94 18.52 1.75 -20.50
N VAL A 95 17.31 1.75 -19.95
CA VAL A 95 16.90 2.58 -18.81
C VAL A 95 16.47 1.71 -17.63
N LEU A 96 17.07 1.91 -16.47
CA LEU A 96 16.55 1.42 -15.20
C LEU A 96 15.63 2.50 -14.62
N CYS A 97 14.42 2.13 -14.20
CA CYS A 97 13.54 3.06 -13.48
C CYS A 97 13.43 2.69 -12.01
N VAL A 98 13.67 3.64 -11.12
CA VAL A 98 13.40 3.49 -9.69
C VAL A 98 12.09 4.18 -9.38
N ALA A 99 11.04 3.37 -9.20
CA ALA A 99 9.71 3.87 -8.89
C ALA A 99 9.58 4.30 -7.44
N HIS A 100 8.84 5.38 -7.21
CA HIS A 100 8.56 5.94 -5.90
C HIS A 100 7.06 6.17 -5.70
N VAL A 101 6.64 6.26 -4.44
CA VAL A 101 5.31 6.72 -4.03
C VAL A 101 5.42 7.96 -3.17
N VAL A 102 4.48 8.87 -3.36
CA VAL A 102 4.18 9.95 -2.43
C VAL A 102 2.68 9.90 -2.15
N LEU A 103 2.28 10.09 -0.89
CA LEU A 103 0.88 10.17 -0.50
C LEU A 103 0.57 11.58 0.00
N LEU A 104 -0.49 12.20 -0.52
CA LEU A 104 -0.95 13.54 -0.16
C LEU A 104 -2.46 13.54 0.14
N LEU A 105 -2.95 14.52 0.89
CA LEU A 105 -4.39 14.75 1.00
C LEU A 105 -4.89 15.45 -0.26
N ALA A 106 -6.10 15.09 -0.71
CA ALA A 106 -6.71 15.72 -1.88
C ALA A 106 -6.81 17.25 -1.72
N GLU A 107 -7.09 17.76 -0.51
CA GLU A 107 -7.17 19.19 -0.24
C GLU A 107 -5.85 19.97 -0.44
N ASP A 108 -4.70 19.29 -0.33
CA ASP A 108 -3.38 19.88 -0.62
C ASP A 108 -3.09 19.90 -2.13
N VAL A 109 -3.75 19.02 -2.89
CA VAL A 109 -3.56 18.86 -4.34
C VAL A 109 -4.55 19.68 -5.15
N ASP A 110 -5.79 19.84 -4.65
CA ASP A 110 -6.88 20.57 -5.30
C ASP A 110 -6.47 21.97 -5.81
N PRO A 111 -5.72 22.81 -5.05
CA PRO A 111 -5.32 24.14 -5.53
C PRO A 111 -4.38 24.09 -6.74
N VAL A 112 -3.49 23.09 -6.79
CA VAL A 112 -2.55 22.91 -7.91
C VAL A 112 -3.32 22.56 -9.17
N VAL A 113 -4.17 21.54 -9.08
CA VAL A 113 -4.99 21.03 -10.20
C VAL A 113 -5.97 22.10 -10.70
N ALA A 114 -6.54 22.90 -9.81
CA ALA A 114 -7.42 24.01 -10.19
C ALA A 114 -6.69 25.13 -10.95
N SER A 115 -5.37 25.26 -10.79
CA SER A 115 -4.56 26.32 -11.40
C SER A 115 -3.86 25.90 -12.70
N ARG A 116 -3.94 24.62 -13.07
CA ARG A 116 -3.14 24.01 -14.14
C ARG A 116 -4.00 23.05 -14.96
N ASP A 117 -4.00 23.22 -16.29
CA ASP A 117 -4.69 22.33 -17.23
C ASP A 117 -3.82 21.13 -17.65
N ASP A 118 -2.53 21.19 -17.37
CA ASP A 118 -1.54 20.15 -17.63
C ASP A 118 -1.38 19.15 -16.48
N VAL A 119 -2.16 19.26 -15.40
CA VAL A 119 -2.15 18.36 -14.24
C VAL A 119 -3.56 17.90 -13.92
N ARG A 120 -3.76 16.61 -13.64
CA ARG A 120 -5.06 16.06 -13.24
C ARG A 120 -4.92 15.02 -12.13
N VAL A 121 -6.03 14.77 -11.43
CA VAL A 121 -6.20 13.60 -10.56
C VAL A 121 -7.21 12.67 -11.20
N LEU A 122 -6.88 11.39 -11.28
CA LEU A 122 -7.82 10.33 -11.66
C LEU A 122 -8.03 9.38 -10.48
N PRO A 123 -9.23 8.79 -10.32
CA PRO A 123 -9.39 7.63 -9.46
C PRO A 123 -8.37 6.56 -9.83
N VAL A 124 -7.77 5.90 -8.83
CA VAL A 124 -6.74 4.88 -9.09
C VAL A 124 -7.25 3.71 -9.94
N ASP A 125 -8.54 3.40 -9.85
CA ASP A 125 -9.20 2.35 -10.64
C ASP A 125 -9.38 2.75 -12.11
N ASP A 126 -9.40 4.05 -12.40
CA ASP A 126 -9.54 4.60 -13.76
C ASP A 126 -8.17 4.88 -14.42
N ALA A 127 -7.06 4.67 -13.70
CA ALA A 127 -5.70 5.02 -14.14
C ALA A 127 -5.10 4.00 -15.12
N VAL A 128 -5.84 3.64 -16.17
CA VAL A 128 -5.46 2.64 -17.19
C VAL A 128 -4.85 3.27 -18.45
N GLY A 129 -4.04 2.50 -19.19
CA GLY A 129 -3.57 2.89 -20.54
C GLY A 129 -2.52 4.00 -20.55
N GLN A 130 -1.73 4.11 -19.48
CA GLN A 130 -0.65 5.08 -19.34
C GLN A 130 0.59 4.65 -20.16
N PRO A 131 1.45 5.60 -20.59
CA PRO A 131 2.68 5.25 -21.29
C PRO A 131 3.62 4.43 -20.39
N PHE A 132 4.44 3.59 -21.04
CA PHE A 132 5.39 2.68 -20.38
C PHE A 132 4.67 1.69 -19.43
N ASP A 133 5.25 1.46 -18.25
CA ASP A 133 4.75 0.63 -17.17
C ASP A 133 4.14 1.47 -16.03
N HIS A 134 3.74 2.71 -16.29
CA HIS A 134 3.19 3.61 -15.27
C HIS A 134 1.96 3.03 -14.56
N GLU A 135 1.11 2.31 -15.29
CA GLU A 135 0.00 1.57 -14.69
C GLU A 135 0.50 0.59 -13.61
N VAL A 136 1.59 -0.14 -13.87
CA VAL A 136 2.23 -1.03 -12.89
C VAL A 136 2.70 -0.27 -11.66
N ILE A 137 3.33 0.89 -11.87
CA ILE A 137 3.85 1.75 -10.79
C ILE A 137 2.72 2.25 -9.88
N VAL A 138 1.64 2.79 -10.46
CA VAL A 138 0.46 3.25 -9.69
C VAL A 138 -0.10 2.12 -8.85
N ARG A 139 -0.24 0.96 -9.46
CA ARG A 139 -0.83 -0.19 -8.80
C ARG A 139 0.05 -0.73 -7.65
N LEU A 140 1.37 -0.80 -7.84
CA LEU A 140 2.32 -1.13 -6.76
C LEU A 140 2.26 -0.12 -5.62
N ALA A 141 2.11 1.17 -5.94
CA ALA A 141 1.97 2.23 -4.95
C ALA A 141 0.70 2.05 -4.11
N VAL A 142 -0.44 1.74 -4.76
CA VAL A 142 -1.72 1.50 -4.08
C VAL A 142 -1.61 0.30 -3.14
N ASP A 143 -1.04 -0.81 -3.61
CA ASP A 143 -0.83 -2.02 -2.80
C ASP A 143 0.05 -1.71 -1.58
N ARG A 144 1.15 -0.98 -1.78
CA ARG A 144 2.06 -0.59 -0.70
C ARG A 144 1.36 0.29 0.33
N VAL A 145 0.66 1.34 -0.11
CA VAL A 145 -0.05 2.25 0.80
C VAL A 145 -1.15 1.52 1.57
N ARG A 146 -1.92 0.64 0.90
CA ARG A 146 -2.93 -0.19 1.57
C ARG A 146 -2.31 -1.09 2.64
N GLN A 147 -1.15 -1.70 2.36
CA GLN A 147 -0.43 -2.54 3.34
C GLN A 147 0.11 -1.72 4.52
N ASP A 148 0.69 -0.55 4.25
CA ASP A 148 1.26 0.29 5.31
C ASP A 148 0.16 0.80 6.25
N TYR A 149 -0.97 1.28 5.70
CA TYR A 149 -2.15 1.66 6.50
C TYR A 149 -2.86 0.46 7.13
N ALA A 150 -2.65 -0.76 6.63
CA ALA A 150 -3.10 -1.97 7.31
C ALA A 150 -2.28 -2.26 8.58
N LEU A 151 -1.08 -1.73 8.74
CA LEU A 151 -0.23 -2.06 9.89
C LEU A 151 -0.02 -0.88 10.82
N GLN A 152 -0.14 0.33 10.29
CA GLN A 152 0.18 1.55 10.99
C GLN A 152 -0.99 2.54 10.92
N PRO A 153 -1.21 3.33 11.98
CA PRO A 153 -2.32 4.28 12.02
C PRO A 153 -2.19 5.36 10.93
N ASP A 154 -1.01 5.95 10.75
CA ASP A 154 -0.80 6.99 9.74
C ASP A 154 0.70 7.04 9.37
N PRO A 155 1.19 6.06 8.59
CA PRO A 155 2.60 5.89 8.25
C PRO A 155 3.17 7.08 7.46
N ALA A 156 2.35 7.71 6.60
CA ALA A 156 2.76 8.89 5.84
C ALA A 156 2.68 10.18 6.67
N GLY A 157 2.08 10.15 7.87
CA GLY A 157 1.97 11.29 8.76
C GLY A 157 1.03 12.40 8.25
N LEU A 158 0.04 12.06 7.42
CA LEU A 158 -0.86 13.01 6.77
C LEU A 158 -1.66 13.85 7.77
N LEU A 159 -1.98 13.29 8.93
CA LEU A 159 -2.80 13.98 9.94
C LEU A 159 -1.99 14.83 10.92
N GLY A 160 -0.68 14.95 10.71
CA GLY A 160 0.21 15.68 11.61
C GLY A 160 0.34 15.01 12.98
N GLU A 161 0.92 15.71 13.95
CA GLU A 161 1.36 15.16 15.24
C GLU A 161 0.24 14.63 16.15
N ALA A 162 -0.91 15.31 16.13
CA ALA A 162 -2.09 14.96 16.91
C ALA A 162 -3.35 15.17 16.07
N PHE A 163 -4.29 14.23 16.15
CA PHE A 163 -5.44 14.17 15.25
C PHE A 163 -6.68 13.58 15.92
N PRO A 164 -7.90 13.96 15.50
CA PRO A 164 -9.11 13.36 16.01
C PRO A 164 -9.31 11.95 15.42
N LEU A 165 -9.87 11.04 16.21
CA LEU A 165 -10.09 9.64 15.80
C LEU A 165 -10.91 9.52 14.50
N LYS A 166 -11.88 10.41 14.29
CA LYS A 166 -12.70 10.43 13.06
C LYS A 166 -11.89 10.76 11.80
N ALA A 167 -10.89 11.63 11.90
CA ALA A 167 -10.02 11.93 10.77
C ALA A 167 -9.14 10.72 10.43
N LEU A 168 -8.63 10.03 11.46
CA LEU A 168 -7.91 8.77 11.27
C LEU A 168 -8.78 7.71 10.60
N GLN A 169 -10.03 7.56 11.05
CA GLN A 169 -10.95 6.61 10.42
C GLN A 169 -11.24 6.98 8.96
N ALA A 170 -11.52 8.25 8.67
CA ALA A 170 -11.80 8.70 7.30
C ALA A 170 -10.60 8.49 6.36
N LEU A 171 -9.38 8.68 6.87
CA LEU A 171 -8.14 8.36 6.17
C LEU A 171 -8.03 6.86 5.87
N HIS A 172 -8.27 5.99 6.86
CA HIS A 172 -8.29 4.54 6.66
C HIS A 172 -9.37 4.09 5.68
N ASP A 173 -10.56 4.68 5.78
CA ASP A 173 -11.68 4.41 4.87
C ASP A 173 -11.33 4.78 3.44
N ALA A 174 -10.68 5.92 3.22
CA ALA A 174 -10.29 6.38 1.89
C ALA A 174 -9.18 5.51 1.25
N VAL A 175 -8.23 5.02 2.06
CA VAL A 175 -7.15 4.15 1.59
C VAL A 175 -7.62 2.72 1.35
N ALA A 176 -8.46 2.20 2.24
CA ALA A 176 -8.93 0.83 2.17
C ALA A 176 -9.85 0.60 0.96
N PRO A 177 -9.81 -0.58 0.33
CA PRO A 177 -10.67 -0.90 -0.81
C PRO A 177 -12.14 -0.65 -0.50
N GLN A 178 -12.92 -0.26 -1.51
CA GLN A 178 -14.34 0.01 -1.33
C GLN A 178 -15.08 -1.22 -0.79
N PRO A 179 -16.08 -1.03 0.08
CA PRO A 179 -16.88 -2.15 0.58
C PRO A 179 -17.57 -2.87 -0.58
N GLY A 180 -17.61 -4.19 -0.51
CA GLY A 180 -18.41 -5.00 -1.44
C GLY A 180 -19.91 -4.78 -1.24
N PRO A 181 -20.75 -5.30 -2.16
CA PRO A 181 -22.20 -5.30 -1.99
C PRO A 181 -22.63 -5.91 -0.66
N GLY A 182 -23.41 -5.17 0.14
CA GLY A 182 -23.87 -5.62 1.45
C GLY A 182 -22.84 -5.47 2.59
N GLU A 183 -21.64 -4.95 2.30
CA GLU A 183 -20.63 -4.65 3.31
C GLU A 183 -20.74 -3.19 3.78
N SER A 184 -20.24 -2.92 4.98
CA SER A 184 -20.21 -1.57 5.55
C SER A 184 -18.86 -1.30 6.20
N ARG A 185 -18.44 -0.03 6.19
CA ARG A 185 -17.28 0.41 6.98
C ARG A 185 -17.57 0.15 8.47
N PRO A 186 -16.55 -0.17 9.28
CA PRO A 186 -16.69 -0.42 10.71
C PRO A 186 -17.20 0.83 11.41
N SER A 187 -17.89 0.63 12.53
CA SER A 187 -18.25 1.74 13.40
C SER A 187 -16.99 2.39 14.00
N ILE A 188 -17.11 3.67 14.35
CA ILE A 188 -16.06 4.41 15.04
C ILE A 188 -15.62 3.73 16.34
N ASP A 189 -16.53 3.03 17.05
CA ASP A 189 -16.23 2.32 18.29
C ASP A 189 -15.39 1.07 18.04
N THR A 190 -15.68 0.30 16.98
CA THR A 190 -14.86 -0.84 16.56
C THR A 190 -13.48 -0.37 16.16
N PHE A 191 -13.39 0.70 15.37
CA PHE A 191 -12.13 1.32 14.98
C PHE A 191 -11.32 1.81 16.18
N ARG A 192 -11.97 2.49 17.14
CA ARG A 192 -11.36 2.94 18.40
C ARG A 192 -10.78 1.77 19.20
N ARG A 193 -11.59 0.74 19.42
CA ARG A 193 -11.22 -0.43 20.21
C ARG A 193 -10.00 -1.13 19.60
N TYR A 194 -9.91 -1.18 18.28
CA TYR A 194 -8.73 -1.69 17.59
C TYR A 194 -7.51 -0.78 17.82
N MET A 195 -7.60 0.49 17.39
CA MET A 195 -6.44 1.40 17.38
C MET A 195 -5.88 1.68 18.79
N VAL A 196 -6.78 1.90 19.76
CA VAL A 196 -6.38 2.16 21.16
C VAL A 196 -6.08 0.86 21.89
N GLY A 197 -6.89 -0.19 21.70
CA GLY A 197 -6.71 -1.47 22.39
C GLY A 197 -5.44 -2.21 22.00
N LYS A 198 -4.98 -2.05 20.76
CA LYS A 198 -3.67 -2.54 20.29
C LYS A 198 -2.51 -1.58 20.59
N GLY A 199 -2.78 -0.43 21.20
CA GLY A 199 -1.76 0.56 21.53
C GLY A 199 -1.13 1.26 20.32
N LEU A 200 -1.79 1.27 19.16
CA LEU A 200 -1.28 1.94 17.95
C LEU A 200 -1.38 3.47 18.08
N ILE A 201 -2.39 3.94 18.80
CA ILE A 201 -2.59 5.35 19.15
C ILE A 201 -2.91 5.48 20.64
N GLN A 202 -2.59 6.64 21.21
CA GLN A 202 -2.89 6.99 22.60
C GLN A 202 -3.61 8.35 22.67
N PRO A 203 -4.58 8.51 23.59
CA PRO A 203 -5.20 9.80 23.84
C PRO A 203 -4.16 10.79 24.36
N THR A 204 -4.28 12.05 23.95
CA THR A 204 -3.39 13.13 24.39
C THR A 204 -3.91 13.85 25.64
N GLY A 205 -5.21 13.72 25.94
CA GLY A 205 -5.92 14.56 26.91
C GLY A 205 -6.29 15.95 26.38
N GLU A 206 -5.82 16.30 25.18
CA GLU A 206 -6.16 17.53 24.49
C GLU A 206 -7.40 17.34 23.61
N PHE A 207 -8.08 18.45 23.31
CA PHE A 207 -9.29 18.44 22.50
C PHE A 207 -9.18 19.43 21.34
N ALA A 208 -9.72 19.04 20.19
CA ALA A 208 -9.78 19.86 18.99
C ALA A 208 -10.47 21.21 19.29
N ARG A 209 -9.88 22.28 18.77
CA ARG A 209 -10.48 23.62 18.87
C ARG A 209 -11.79 23.63 18.07
N LYS A 210 -12.86 24.19 18.65
CA LYS A 210 -14.10 24.39 17.89
C LYS A 210 -13.85 25.39 16.77
N GLU A 211 -14.10 24.98 15.53
CA GLU A 211 -13.94 25.82 14.33
C GLU A 211 -14.82 27.08 14.38
N ARG A 212 -15.97 27.02 15.08
CA ARG A 212 -16.86 28.16 15.30
C ARG A 212 -17.24 28.30 16.77
N PRO A 213 -17.20 29.52 17.35
CA PRO A 213 -17.81 29.79 18.64
C PRO A 213 -19.30 29.42 18.58
N GLY A 214 -19.75 28.49 19.42
CA GLY A 214 -21.14 28.00 19.44
C GLY A 214 -21.44 26.76 18.59
N ALA A 215 -20.44 26.14 17.93
CA ALA A 215 -20.63 24.84 17.29
C ALA A 215 -21.14 23.79 18.31
N MET A 216 -22.27 23.17 18.01
CA MET A 216 -22.97 22.25 18.90
C MET A 216 -22.25 20.89 18.91
N GLY A 217 -22.00 20.33 20.11
CA GLY A 217 -21.24 19.09 20.30
C GLY A 217 -20.02 19.25 21.22
N LYS A 218 -19.58 18.13 21.82
CA LYS A 218 -18.34 18.08 22.61
C LYS A 218 -17.14 18.18 21.65
N PRO A 219 -16.11 18.99 21.98
CA PRO A 219 -14.83 18.96 21.28
C PRO A 219 -14.31 17.53 21.11
N ALA A 220 -13.75 17.20 19.94
CA ALA A 220 -13.19 15.88 19.69
C ALA A 220 -11.87 15.72 20.45
N GLU A 221 -11.70 14.62 21.17
CA GLU A 221 -10.42 14.27 21.80
C GLU A 221 -9.35 14.01 20.72
N LEU A 222 -8.14 14.50 20.95
CA LEU A 222 -6.99 14.30 20.07
C LEU A 222 -6.19 13.08 20.50
N TYR A 223 -5.72 12.34 19.51
CA TYR A 223 -4.90 11.15 19.65
C TYR A 223 -3.55 11.41 19.00
N ARG A 224 -2.52 10.70 19.47
CA ARG A 224 -1.21 10.65 18.84
C ARG A 224 -0.82 9.21 18.59
N ARG A 225 0.01 9.00 17.55
CA ARG A 225 0.64 7.71 17.28
C ARG A 225 1.53 7.31 18.46
N ALA A 226 1.53 6.02 18.84
CA ALA A 226 2.43 5.51 19.87
C ALA A 226 3.89 5.58 19.40
N GLY A 227 4.83 5.91 20.31
CA GLY A 227 6.20 6.34 20.00
C GLY A 227 7.04 5.41 19.11
N ASP A 228 6.73 4.11 19.06
CA ASP A 228 7.47 3.13 18.24
C ASP A 228 7.13 3.19 16.74
N SER A 229 6.21 4.05 16.31
CA SER A 229 5.76 4.13 14.90
C SER A 229 6.47 5.20 14.06
N ARG A 230 7.42 5.96 14.62
CA ARG A 230 8.11 7.07 13.92
C ARG A 230 9.59 6.87 13.63
N ASP A 231 10.25 5.93 14.30
CA ASP A 231 11.70 5.71 14.10
C ASP A 231 12.03 4.80 12.90
N ALA A 232 11.04 4.34 12.13
CA ALA A 232 11.24 3.56 10.91
C ALA A 232 11.24 4.43 9.64
N THR A 233 11.79 5.64 9.69
CA THR A 233 12.23 6.35 8.47
C THR A 233 13.64 5.89 8.06
N ASP A 234 14.05 4.70 8.50
CA ASP A 234 15.24 4.03 8.01
C ASP A 234 14.98 3.58 6.57
N VAL A 235 15.60 4.33 5.66
CA VAL A 235 15.97 3.96 4.30
C VAL A 235 16.05 2.42 4.13
N LEU A 236 15.00 1.82 3.56
CA LEU A 236 15.07 0.46 3.02
C LEU A 236 15.73 0.53 1.64
N GLY A 237 17.05 0.66 1.66
CA GLY A 237 17.91 0.62 0.48
C GLY A 237 19.22 -0.08 0.83
N ILE A 238 19.31 -1.36 0.48
CA ILE A 238 20.51 -2.21 0.48
C ILE A 238 21.12 -2.47 1.87
N ARG A 239 21.08 -3.75 2.29
CA ARG A 239 21.92 -4.27 3.37
C ARG A 239 23.42 -3.99 3.08
N PRO A 240 24.17 -3.32 3.95
CA PRO A 240 25.59 -3.62 4.07
C PRO A 240 25.70 -5.07 4.56
N VAL A 241 26.44 -5.89 3.83
CA VAL A 241 26.83 -7.22 4.27
C VAL A 241 27.54 -7.09 5.63
N ARG A 242 26.88 -7.66 6.66
CA ARG A 242 27.37 -8.06 7.99
C ARG A 242 28.47 -7.21 8.65
N GLN A 243 28.16 -6.71 9.84
CA GLN A 243 28.93 -7.16 11.01
C GLN A 243 28.01 -7.91 11.97
N GLU A 244 28.32 -9.20 12.18
CA GLU A 244 27.82 -9.94 13.33
C GLU A 244 28.29 -9.24 14.61
N ARG A 245 27.35 -8.85 15.46
CA ARG A 245 27.55 -8.79 16.91
C ARG A 245 26.21 -8.72 17.63
N ASN A 246 25.84 -9.87 18.19
CA ASN A 246 25.03 -10.06 19.39
C ASN A 246 23.76 -9.20 19.51
N ARG A 247 22.68 -9.60 18.84
CA ARG A 247 21.34 -9.35 19.39
C ARG A 247 21.07 -10.45 20.41
N ALA A 248 21.20 -10.07 21.68
CA ALA A 248 20.54 -10.77 22.77
C ALA A 248 19.06 -10.96 22.39
N GLU A 249 18.60 -12.20 22.57
CA GLU A 249 17.24 -12.66 22.34
C GLU A 249 16.25 -11.68 22.98
N ARG A 250 15.48 -11.00 22.14
CA ARG A 250 14.19 -10.45 22.56
C ARG A 250 13.23 -11.66 22.58
N PRO A 251 12.45 -11.89 23.65
CA PRO A 251 11.61 -13.08 23.71
C PRO A 251 10.61 -13.05 22.56
N VAL A 252 10.67 -14.07 21.70
CA VAL A 252 9.61 -14.40 20.75
C VAL A 252 8.54 -15.14 21.55
N ASP A 253 7.80 -14.41 22.38
CA ASP A 253 6.54 -14.90 22.94
C ASP A 253 5.43 -14.58 21.94
N ASP A 254 5.39 -15.33 20.83
CA ASP A 254 4.12 -15.65 20.15
C ASP A 254 4.21 -16.89 19.22
N ALA A 255 5.07 -17.86 19.57
CA ALA A 255 5.17 -19.13 18.83
C ALA A 255 4.55 -20.28 19.63
N GLY A 256 3.23 -20.26 19.76
CA GLY A 256 2.42 -21.46 20.01
C GLY A 256 1.64 -21.81 18.74
N PRO A 257 1.40 -23.11 18.44
CA PRO A 257 0.61 -23.47 17.27
C PRO A 257 -0.80 -22.91 17.49
N ALA A 258 -1.25 -21.98 16.64
CA ALA A 258 -2.63 -21.51 16.64
C ALA A 258 -3.53 -22.69 16.26
N ARG A 259 -3.88 -23.50 17.26
CA ARG A 259 -4.89 -24.53 17.18
C ARG A 259 -6.22 -23.79 17.34
N THR A 260 -7.02 -23.80 16.28
CA THR A 260 -8.29 -23.09 16.05
C THR A 260 -8.18 -21.58 15.86
N PHE A 261 -8.37 -21.13 14.61
CA PHE A 261 -8.45 -19.73 14.19
C PHE A 261 -9.77 -19.05 14.62
N GLY A 262 -10.22 -19.19 15.87
CA GLY A 262 -11.46 -18.57 16.37
C GLY A 262 -11.53 -17.04 16.29
N GLU A 263 -10.47 -16.40 15.80
CA GLU A 263 -10.33 -14.96 15.62
C GLU A 263 -11.16 -14.40 14.47
N LEU A 264 -11.39 -15.12 13.35
CA LEU A 264 -12.21 -14.56 12.24
C LEU A 264 -13.70 -14.52 12.63
N GLY A 265 -14.20 -15.56 13.29
CA GLY A 265 -15.56 -15.58 13.84
C GLY A 265 -15.82 -14.42 14.81
N ALA A 266 -14.83 -14.03 15.62
CA ALA A 266 -14.91 -12.86 16.49
C ALA A 266 -14.95 -11.51 15.72
N GLN A 267 -14.55 -11.50 14.45
CA GLN A 267 -14.64 -10.34 13.55
C GLN A 267 -15.86 -10.37 12.63
N ASN A 268 -16.87 -11.19 12.96
CA ASN A 268 -18.09 -11.33 12.16
C ASN A 268 -17.83 -11.79 10.71
N VAL A 269 -16.71 -12.50 10.48
CA VAL A 269 -16.40 -13.16 9.21
C VAL A 269 -17.30 -14.38 9.05
N ALA A 270 -17.90 -14.53 7.87
CA ALA A 270 -18.82 -15.62 7.58
C ALA A 270 -18.17 -16.98 7.86
N PRO A 271 -18.91 -17.94 8.48
CA PRO A 271 -18.36 -19.27 8.79
C PRO A 271 -17.78 -20.00 7.58
N ALA A 272 -18.29 -19.75 6.37
CA ALA A 272 -17.76 -20.35 5.16
C ALA A 272 -16.33 -19.86 4.82
N ILE A 273 -16.05 -18.56 5.04
CA ILE A 273 -14.71 -17.99 4.88
C ILE A 273 -13.78 -18.50 5.98
N GLN A 274 -14.25 -18.54 7.24
CA GLN A 274 -13.49 -19.12 8.35
C GLN A 274 -13.05 -20.55 8.03
N ARG A 275 -13.99 -21.41 7.61
CA ARG A 275 -13.68 -22.80 7.22
C ARG A 275 -12.61 -22.88 6.14
N LEU A 276 -12.70 -22.05 5.12
CA LEU A 276 -11.72 -22.01 4.03
C LEU A 276 -10.32 -21.63 4.52
N VAL A 277 -10.22 -20.57 5.35
CA VAL A 277 -8.93 -20.14 5.92
C VAL A 277 -8.37 -21.19 6.88
N ASP A 278 -9.22 -21.87 7.65
CA ASP A 278 -8.81 -22.95 8.56
C ASP A 278 -8.25 -24.15 7.79
N GLU A 279 -8.90 -24.54 6.69
CA GLU A 279 -8.46 -25.64 5.82
C GLU A 279 -7.07 -25.36 5.23
N VAL A 280 -6.83 -24.14 4.75
CA VAL A 280 -5.51 -23.74 4.23
C VAL A 280 -4.49 -23.58 5.36
N GLY A 281 -4.89 -23.00 6.48
CA GLY A 281 -4.04 -22.80 7.65
C GLY A 281 -3.63 -24.09 8.36
N ALA A 282 -4.33 -25.20 8.12
CA ALA A 282 -3.92 -26.53 8.54
C ALA A 282 -2.73 -27.08 7.72
N LEU A 283 -2.49 -26.53 6.53
CA LEU A 283 -1.42 -26.97 5.62
C LEU A 283 -0.20 -26.05 5.65
N VAL A 284 -0.42 -24.74 5.77
CA VAL A 284 0.65 -23.74 5.82
C VAL A 284 0.46 -22.81 7.01
N PRO A 285 1.55 -22.41 7.70
CA PRO A 285 1.43 -21.52 8.86
C PRO A 285 1.02 -20.12 8.40
N LEU A 286 -0.11 -19.64 8.92
CA LEU A 286 -0.66 -18.32 8.60
C LEU A 286 -0.55 -17.37 9.80
N THR A 287 -0.36 -16.09 9.50
CA THR A 287 -0.57 -14.99 10.44
C THR A 287 -1.86 -14.27 10.05
N LEU A 288 -2.81 -14.19 10.99
CA LEU A 288 -4.03 -13.41 10.84
C LEU A 288 -3.86 -12.07 11.57
N THR A 289 -3.97 -10.97 10.83
CA THR A 289 -3.93 -9.64 11.44
C THR A 289 -5.33 -9.06 11.38
N VAL A 290 -6.02 -9.07 12.52
CA VAL A 290 -7.33 -8.44 12.66
C VAL A 290 -7.18 -6.95 12.43
N MET A 291 -7.88 -6.40 11.44
CA MET A 291 -8.01 -4.97 11.19
C MET A 291 -9.45 -4.53 11.45
N PRO A 292 -9.73 -3.23 11.63
CA PRO A 292 -11.10 -2.76 11.82
C PRO A 292 -12.04 -3.11 10.65
N HIS A 293 -11.49 -3.18 9.43
CA HIS A 293 -12.26 -3.35 8.18
C HIS A 293 -12.24 -4.78 7.62
N TYR A 294 -11.24 -5.57 7.98
CA TYR A 294 -10.98 -6.90 7.43
C TYR A 294 -10.00 -7.65 8.34
N VAL A 295 -9.74 -8.92 8.04
CA VAL A 295 -8.61 -9.67 8.61
C VAL A 295 -7.63 -9.97 7.49
N ALA A 296 -6.40 -9.48 7.63
CA ALA A 296 -5.34 -9.77 6.67
C ALA A 296 -4.80 -11.18 6.91
N VAL A 297 -4.72 -11.97 5.85
CA VAL A 297 -4.21 -13.34 5.83
C VAL A 297 -2.85 -13.34 5.11
N ARG A 298 -1.79 -13.73 5.82
CA ARG A 298 -0.43 -13.82 5.26
C ARG A 298 0.29 -15.08 5.74
N LEU A 299 1.36 -15.46 5.06
CA LEU A 299 2.26 -16.50 5.54
C LEU A 299 3.04 -16.02 6.77
N VAL A 300 3.31 -16.92 7.72
CA VAL A 300 4.16 -16.61 8.88
C VAL A 300 5.56 -16.22 8.39
N GLY A 301 6.04 -15.06 8.86
CA GLY A 301 7.36 -14.52 8.53
C GLY A 301 7.41 -13.74 7.22
N GLU A 302 6.29 -13.61 6.50
CA GLU A 302 6.19 -12.78 5.29
C GLU A 302 5.46 -11.48 5.60
N GLU A 303 5.93 -10.38 5.00
CA GLU A 303 5.27 -9.07 5.14
C GLU A 303 4.05 -8.92 4.22
N ARG A 304 4.08 -9.55 3.05
CA ARG A 304 3.04 -9.43 2.02
C ARG A 304 1.77 -10.17 2.41
N VAL A 305 0.63 -9.52 2.19
CA VAL A 305 -0.71 -10.07 2.46
C VAL A 305 -1.20 -10.87 1.25
N ALA A 306 -1.66 -12.10 1.48
CA ALA A 306 -2.20 -12.98 0.44
C ALA A 306 -3.69 -12.75 0.21
N ALA A 307 -4.43 -12.51 1.28
CA ALA A 307 -5.86 -12.26 1.21
C ALA A 307 -6.37 -11.34 2.31
N TYR A 308 -7.52 -10.73 2.06
CA TYR A 308 -8.26 -9.90 3.00
C TYR A 308 -9.63 -10.52 3.24
N ALA A 309 -9.85 -11.06 4.44
CA ALA A 309 -11.12 -11.64 4.85
C ALA A 309 -12.03 -10.55 5.44
N ARG A 310 -13.19 -10.33 4.80
CA ARG A 310 -14.26 -9.42 5.26
C ARG A 310 -15.46 -10.24 5.76
N PRO A 311 -16.48 -9.60 6.38
CA PRO A 311 -17.67 -10.30 6.86
C PRO A 311 -18.31 -11.26 5.84
N GLN A 312 -18.41 -10.85 4.57
CA GLN A 312 -19.09 -11.63 3.53
C GLN A 312 -18.25 -11.87 2.28
N THR A 313 -16.99 -11.45 2.26
CA THR A 313 -16.12 -11.58 1.08
C THR A 313 -14.70 -11.91 1.48
N LEU A 314 -14.07 -12.85 0.78
CA LEU A 314 -12.62 -13.06 0.83
C LEU A 314 -12.01 -12.46 -0.44
N SER A 315 -11.11 -11.49 -0.31
CA SER A 315 -10.38 -10.94 -1.47
C SER A 315 -8.99 -11.55 -1.52
N VAL A 316 -8.68 -12.28 -2.57
CA VAL A 316 -7.40 -12.99 -2.72
C VAL A 316 -6.57 -12.33 -3.82
N GLY A 317 -5.30 -12.04 -3.52
CA GLY A 317 -4.37 -11.50 -4.50
C GLY A 317 -3.75 -12.58 -5.38
N LEU A 318 -4.04 -12.57 -6.67
CA LEU A 318 -3.56 -13.52 -7.68
C LEU A 318 -2.78 -12.82 -8.81
N ASP A 319 -1.94 -13.54 -9.55
CA ASP A 319 -1.41 -13.03 -10.82
C ASP A 319 -2.54 -12.60 -11.78
N PRO A 320 -2.36 -11.54 -12.60
CA PRO A 320 -3.41 -10.99 -13.46
C PRO A 320 -4.08 -12.03 -14.35
N ASP A 321 -3.29 -12.83 -15.06
CA ASP A 321 -3.81 -13.83 -15.99
C ASP A 321 -4.61 -14.90 -15.26
N ALA A 322 -4.09 -15.38 -14.12
CA ALA A 322 -4.80 -16.33 -13.28
C ALA A 322 -6.11 -15.76 -12.74
N ALA A 323 -6.11 -14.50 -12.29
CA ALA A 323 -7.31 -13.85 -11.77
C ALA A 323 -8.37 -13.65 -12.85
N VAL A 324 -7.96 -13.27 -14.08
CA VAL A 324 -8.85 -13.13 -15.23
C VAL A 324 -9.47 -14.48 -15.59
N THR A 325 -8.65 -15.52 -15.74
CA THR A 325 -9.15 -16.87 -16.07
C THR A 325 -10.16 -17.36 -15.03
N VAL A 326 -9.84 -17.24 -13.74
CA VAL A 326 -10.76 -17.72 -12.69
C VAL A 326 -12.06 -16.91 -12.66
N ALA A 327 -12.02 -15.59 -12.89
CA ALA A 327 -13.22 -14.76 -12.94
C ALA A 327 -14.09 -15.01 -14.20
N GLU A 328 -13.48 -15.40 -15.31
CA GLU A 328 -14.22 -15.81 -16.51
C GLU A 328 -14.92 -17.17 -16.31
N ASP A 329 -14.28 -18.08 -15.56
CA ASP A 329 -14.81 -19.41 -15.27
C ASP A 329 -15.90 -19.41 -14.17
N ASP A 330 -15.87 -18.45 -13.22
CA ASP A 330 -16.88 -18.32 -12.17
C ASP A 330 -17.43 -16.87 -12.08
N PRO A 331 -18.65 -16.62 -12.61
CA PRO A 331 -19.20 -15.26 -12.70
C PRO A 331 -19.58 -14.65 -11.34
N ASP A 332 -19.66 -15.46 -10.27
CA ASP A 332 -19.89 -14.94 -8.92
C ASP A 332 -18.59 -14.41 -8.28
N PHE A 333 -17.43 -14.70 -8.87
CA PHE A 333 -16.15 -14.18 -8.43
C PHE A 333 -15.85 -12.86 -9.14
N ARG A 334 -15.92 -11.76 -8.38
CA ARG A 334 -15.69 -10.44 -8.97
C ARG A 334 -14.20 -10.17 -9.07
N LEU A 335 -13.73 -9.88 -10.28
CA LEU A 335 -12.36 -9.40 -10.52
C LEU A 335 -12.26 -7.90 -10.22
N GLU A 336 -11.32 -7.53 -9.35
CA GLU A 336 -10.82 -6.16 -9.20
C GLU A 336 -9.39 -6.12 -9.75
N ARG A 337 -9.16 -5.28 -10.77
CA ARG A 337 -7.86 -5.17 -11.44
C ARG A 337 -6.91 -4.30 -10.62
N THR A 338 -6.36 -4.86 -9.54
CA THR A 338 -5.58 -4.11 -8.53
C THR A 338 -4.15 -3.78 -8.96
N SER A 339 -3.38 -4.72 -9.54
CA SER A 339 -2.00 -4.50 -10.00
C SER A 339 -1.55 -5.35 -11.19
N ALA A 340 -0.50 -4.93 -11.91
CA ALA A 340 0.04 -5.72 -13.02
C ALA A 340 0.82 -6.96 -12.53
N ALA A 341 1.14 -7.00 -11.25
CA ALA A 341 1.67 -8.19 -10.61
C ALA A 341 0.55 -8.98 -9.93
N THR A 342 -0.54 -8.34 -9.50
CA THR A 342 -1.56 -8.98 -8.67
C THR A 342 -2.94 -8.36 -8.88
N HIS A 343 -3.91 -9.12 -9.37
CA HIS A 343 -5.33 -8.75 -9.36
C HIS A 343 -6.02 -9.34 -8.13
N HIS A 344 -7.05 -8.68 -7.61
CA HIS A 344 -7.85 -9.21 -6.51
C HIS A 344 -9.05 -9.95 -7.06
N LEU A 345 -9.20 -11.20 -6.62
CA LEU A 345 -10.40 -11.97 -6.86
C LEU A 345 -11.25 -11.93 -5.59
N HIS A 346 -12.44 -11.32 -5.70
CA HIS A 346 -13.40 -11.28 -4.60
C HIS A 346 -14.30 -12.50 -4.64
N VAL A 347 -14.14 -13.35 -3.64
CA VAL A 347 -14.94 -14.55 -3.45
C VAL A 347 -16.02 -14.27 -2.40
N PRO A 348 -17.31 -14.21 -2.77
CA PRO A 348 -18.38 -14.00 -1.82
C PRO A 348 -18.58 -15.25 -0.94
N ALA A 349 -18.91 -15.05 0.33
CA ALA A 349 -19.13 -16.13 1.29
C ALA A 349 -20.20 -17.13 0.84
N ALA A 350 -21.25 -16.64 0.17
CA ALA A 350 -22.32 -17.48 -0.37
C ALA A 350 -21.83 -18.48 -1.41
N ALA A 351 -20.82 -18.12 -2.22
CA ALA A 351 -20.25 -19.06 -3.20
C ALA A 351 -19.47 -20.20 -2.52
N LEU A 352 -18.94 -19.98 -1.31
CA LEU A 352 -18.21 -20.99 -0.56
C LEU A 352 -19.12 -22.08 0.03
N ASP A 353 -20.44 -21.93 0.02
CA ASP A 353 -21.35 -22.98 0.46
C ASP A 353 -21.41 -24.13 -0.57
N GLU A 354 -21.12 -23.86 -1.84
CA GLU A 354 -21.01 -24.87 -2.89
C GLU A 354 -19.62 -25.55 -2.88
N PRO A 355 -19.54 -26.90 -2.81
CA PRO A 355 -18.26 -27.61 -2.70
C PRO A 355 -17.28 -27.35 -3.85
N ALA A 356 -17.77 -27.28 -5.09
CA ALA A 356 -16.95 -27.07 -6.28
C ALA A 356 -16.29 -25.67 -6.24
N ARG A 357 -17.07 -24.63 -5.97
CA ARG A 357 -16.58 -23.25 -5.87
C ARG A 357 -15.67 -23.03 -4.68
N ARG A 358 -15.94 -23.69 -3.54
CA ARG A 358 -15.04 -23.70 -2.39
C ARG A 358 -13.67 -24.29 -2.76
N GLN A 359 -13.65 -25.36 -3.56
CA GLN A 359 -12.40 -25.97 -4.02
C GLN A 359 -11.61 -25.02 -4.93
N VAL A 360 -12.28 -24.27 -5.81
CA VAL A 360 -11.64 -23.22 -6.63
C VAL A 360 -11.08 -22.11 -5.73
N ALA A 361 -11.87 -21.58 -4.81
CA ALA A 361 -11.45 -20.53 -3.89
C ALA A 361 -10.25 -20.96 -3.01
N ARG A 362 -10.21 -22.23 -2.62
CA ARG A 362 -9.08 -22.81 -1.91
C ARG A 362 -7.81 -22.83 -2.76
N ALA A 363 -7.91 -23.33 -3.99
CA ALA A 363 -6.77 -23.37 -4.91
C ALA A 363 -6.22 -21.95 -5.19
N VAL A 364 -7.13 -20.97 -5.35
CA VAL A 364 -6.80 -19.56 -5.49
C VAL A 364 -6.03 -19.02 -4.28
N LEU A 365 -6.49 -19.29 -3.05
CA LEU A 365 -5.80 -18.85 -1.84
C LEU A 365 -4.42 -19.53 -1.67
N GLU A 366 -4.33 -20.83 -1.97
CA GLU A 366 -3.07 -21.57 -1.96
C GLU A 366 -2.07 -21.00 -2.98
N GLN A 367 -2.53 -20.65 -4.19
CA GLN A 367 -1.72 -20.02 -5.22
C GLN A 367 -1.19 -18.65 -4.79
N ALA A 368 -2.04 -17.81 -4.17
CA ALA A 368 -1.65 -16.51 -3.64
C ALA A 368 -0.55 -16.62 -2.57
N LEU A 369 -0.68 -17.60 -1.67
CA LEU A 369 0.31 -17.86 -0.63
C LEU A 369 1.63 -18.40 -1.23
N ALA A 370 1.56 -19.33 -2.18
CA ALA A 370 2.74 -19.87 -2.85
C ALA A 370 3.53 -18.79 -3.60
N ARG A 371 2.83 -17.86 -4.27
CA ARG A 371 3.43 -16.71 -4.93
C ARG A 371 4.23 -15.84 -3.96
N ILE A 372 3.68 -15.58 -2.76
CA ILE A 372 4.39 -14.79 -1.74
C ILE A 372 5.63 -15.54 -1.24
N ALA A 373 5.55 -16.86 -1.05
CA ALA A 373 6.69 -17.67 -0.62
C ALA A 373 7.83 -17.74 -1.67
N GLY A 374 7.49 -17.73 -2.96
CA GLY A 374 8.45 -17.86 -4.07
C GLY A 374 9.12 -16.56 -4.51
N ALA A 375 8.66 -15.39 -4.05
CA ALA A 375 9.18 -14.08 -4.43
C ALA A 375 10.45 -13.66 -3.65
N ARG A 376 11.26 -14.63 -3.18
CA ARG A 376 12.46 -14.42 -2.36
C ARG A 376 13.76 -14.30 -3.14
#